data_AF-Q5LJ94-F1
#
_entry.id   AF-Q5LJ94-F1
#
_cell.length_a   1.000
_cell.length_b   1.000
_cell.length_c   1.000
_cell.angle_alpha   90.00
_cell.angle_beta   90.00
_cell.angle_gamma   90.00
#
_symmetry.space_group_name_H-M   'P 1'
#
loop_
_entity.id
_entity.type
_entity.pdbx_description
1 polymer ?
#
loop_
_entity_poly.entity_id
_entity_poly.type
_entity_poly.pdbx_seq_one_letter_code
_entity_poly.pdbx_strand_id
1 'polypeptide(L)'
;MISDTTIRKLVDYISLNACSVNSSGLYNGKSGISLALFETAKCLQDTEIEDKAFSLFQESLIRKTNDYGFENGMSGIGYVLIYLITNKLIDADFEDLFGDQREAIIKHFENIDKQPDKLLVSYKIIYFLFVLDKLQKQDERIYSIIEKIFQGLELYLSLQFFDWKNIYYINSKDYVLQMYEAYLKLVDFCNYKYFSKSLMDSYVTLYSEGRIASSLVRGYYLHSIITKNNMVGFNDVIRDHIRYGQKNINPAILFLDQKINLTGIIENADENRVKIQRIEMDLFEESLERIKRMVRPNCIHVGYQYGLARYLGFCANKKFPLL
;
A
#
# COMPACT_ATOMS: atom_id res chain seq x y z
N MET A 1 -19.39 -3.17 12.38
CA MET A 1 -19.71 -2.83 10.98
C MET A 1 -20.34 -1.45 10.98
N ILE A 2 -19.91 -0.56 10.09
CA ILE A 2 -20.55 0.75 9.92
C ILE A 2 -21.93 0.56 9.26
N SER A 3 -22.89 1.45 9.51
CA SER A 3 -24.22 1.36 8.91
C SER A 3 -24.23 1.75 7.44
N ASP A 4 -25.11 1.12 6.65
CA ASP A 4 -25.32 1.44 5.23
C ASP A 4 -25.63 2.92 5.00
N THR A 5 -26.38 3.54 5.92
CA THR A 5 -26.66 4.98 5.88
C THR A 5 -25.39 5.82 5.95
N THR A 6 -24.43 5.44 6.78
CA THR A 6 -23.15 6.17 6.89
C THR A 6 -22.25 5.90 5.69
N ILE A 7 -22.26 4.67 5.13
CA ILE A 7 -21.57 4.36 3.86
C ILE A 7 -22.10 5.25 2.74
N ARG A 8 -23.42 5.38 2.61
CA ARG A 8 -24.05 6.24 1.58
C ARG A 8 -23.68 7.71 1.75
N LYS A 9 -23.67 8.23 2.99
CA LYS A 9 -23.20 9.60 3.27
C LYS A 9 -21.73 9.81 2.87
N LEU A 10 -20.87 8.81 3.08
CA LEU A 10 -19.47 8.85 2.65
C LEU A 10 -19.35 8.88 1.13
N VAL A 11 -20.12 8.04 0.44
CA VAL A 11 -20.20 8.02 -1.02
C VAL A 11 -20.60 9.39 -1.55
N ASP A 12 -21.69 9.98 -1.05
CA ASP A 12 -22.16 11.30 -1.48
C ASP A 12 -21.07 12.36 -1.30
N TYR A 13 -20.43 12.39 -0.12
CA TYR A 13 -19.36 13.33 0.16
C TYR A 13 -18.15 13.14 -0.77
N ILE A 14 -17.71 11.88 -0.98
CA ILE A 14 -16.57 11.56 -1.84
C ILE A 14 -16.88 11.94 -3.29
N SER A 15 -18.05 11.54 -3.81
CA SER A 15 -18.46 11.83 -5.19
C SER A 15 -18.55 13.33 -5.46
N LEU A 16 -19.12 14.12 -4.55
CA LEU A 16 -19.19 15.58 -4.69
C LEU A 16 -17.81 16.24 -4.76
N ASN A 17 -16.84 15.70 -4.04
CA ASN A 17 -15.49 16.28 -3.96
C ASN A 17 -14.51 15.67 -4.99
N ALA A 18 -14.83 14.51 -5.59
CA ALA A 18 -13.99 13.84 -6.57
C ALA A 18 -13.72 14.70 -7.83
N CYS A 19 -14.68 15.55 -8.21
CA CYS A 19 -14.53 16.49 -9.32
C CYS A 19 -13.36 17.47 -9.15
N SER A 20 -12.99 17.79 -7.91
CA SER A 20 -11.89 18.72 -7.58
C SER A 20 -10.50 18.07 -7.60
N VAL A 21 -10.43 16.74 -7.75
CA VAL A 21 -9.18 15.99 -7.70
C VAL A 21 -8.48 16.06 -9.05
N ASN A 22 -7.33 16.74 -9.08
CA ASN A 22 -6.55 16.95 -10.30
C ASN A 22 -5.55 15.83 -10.61
N SER A 23 -5.42 14.78 -9.82
CA SER A 23 -4.55 13.64 -10.13
C SER A 23 -5.38 12.50 -10.71
N SER A 24 -4.81 11.70 -11.62
CA SER A 24 -5.49 10.54 -12.21
C SER A 24 -5.06 9.22 -11.56
N GLY A 25 -3.91 9.16 -10.88
CA GLY A 25 -3.35 7.93 -10.30
C GLY A 25 -4.14 7.35 -9.13
N LEU A 26 -3.56 6.35 -8.47
CA LEU A 26 -4.25 5.62 -7.41
C LEU A 26 -4.33 6.43 -6.11
N TYR A 27 -3.20 6.77 -5.51
CA TYR A 27 -3.13 7.29 -4.14
C TYR A 27 -3.82 8.64 -3.97
N ASN A 28 -3.56 9.55 -4.91
CA ASN A 28 -3.99 10.93 -4.84
C ASN A 28 -5.00 11.28 -5.92
N GLY A 29 -5.36 10.31 -6.76
CA GLY A 29 -6.13 10.57 -7.96
C GLY A 29 -7.49 9.89 -8.00
N LYS A 30 -8.20 10.20 -9.08
CA LYS A 30 -9.54 9.71 -9.37
C LYS A 30 -9.62 8.19 -9.47
N SER A 31 -8.55 7.51 -9.89
CA SER A 31 -8.53 6.03 -9.97
C SER A 31 -8.64 5.33 -8.62
N GLY A 32 -8.02 5.88 -7.56
CA GLY A 32 -8.17 5.27 -6.23
C GLY A 32 -9.55 5.54 -5.61
N ILE A 33 -10.16 6.67 -5.97
CA ILE A 33 -11.54 6.97 -5.59
C ILE A 33 -12.50 6.03 -6.30
N SER A 34 -12.36 5.84 -7.62
CA SER A 34 -13.23 4.94 -8.38
C SER A 34 -13.12 3.50 -7.87
N LEU A 35 -11.91 3.03 -7.54
CA LEU A 35 -11.71 1.71 -6.95
C LEU A 35 -12.56 1.51 -5.67
N ALA A 36 -12.57 2.48 -4.77
CA ALA A 36 -13.38 2.41 -3.56
C ALA A 36 -14.89 2.43 -3.85
N LEU A 37 -15.31 3.21 -4.84
CA LEU A 37 -16.71 3.28 -5.26
C LEU A 37 -17.19 1.98 -5.91
N PHE A 38 -16.38 1.32 -6.74
CA PHE A 38 -16.73 0.00 -7.31
C PHE A 38 -16.95 -1.06 -6.24
N GLU A 39 -16.07 -1.14 -5.24
CA GLU A 39 -16.22 -2.07 -4.11
C GLU A 39 -17.47 -1.76 -3.28
N THR A 40 -17.77 -0.48 -3.10
CA THR A 40 -18.98 -0.05 -2.41
C THR A 40 -20.24 -0.38 -3.19
N ALA A 41 -20.24 -0.14 -4.50
CA ALA A 41 -21.33 -0.48 -5.40
C ALA A 41 -21.63 -1.98 -5.36
N LYS A 42 -20.59 -2.82 -5.41
CA LYS A 42 -20.73 -4.28 -5.27
C LYS A 42 -21.27 -4.68 -3.90
N CYS A 43 -20.78 -4.07 -2.82
CA CYS A 43 -21.24 -4.35 -1.46
C CYS A 43 -22.71 -4.00 -1.25
N LEU A 44 -23.16 -2.87 -1.80
CA LEU A 44 -24.53 -2.36 -1.65
C LEU A 44 -25.49 -2.80 -2.76
N GLN A 45 -24.98 -3.47 -3.80
CA GLN A 45 -25.70 -3.79 -5.05
C GLN A 45 -26.34 -2.55 -5.68
N ASP A 46 -25.55 -1.46 -5.77
CA ASP A 46 -26.04 -0.14 -6.15
C ASP A 46 -25.45 0.32 -7.49
N THR A 47 -26.29 0.31 -8.52
CA THR A 47 -25.91 0.65 -9.90
C THR A 47 -25.59 2.13 -10.07
N GLU A 48 -26.18 3.04 -9.28
CA GLU A 48 -25.88 4.47 -9.39
C GLU A 48 -24.46 4.77 -8.89
N ILE A 49 -24.00 4.05 -7.85
CA ILE A 49 -22.63 4.15 -7.36
C ILE A 49 -21.67 3.56 -8.39
N GLU A 50 -22.04 2.45 -9.02
CA GLU A 50 -21.26 1.81 -10.08
C GLU A 50 -21.06 2.75 -11.28
N ASP A 51 -22.13 3.39 -11.77
CA ASP A 51 -22.07 4.35 -12.89
C ASP A 51 -21.14 5.53 -12.57
N LYS A 52 -21.21 6.05 -11.34
CA LYS A 52 -20.30 7.10 -10.85
C LYS A 52 -18.85 6.61 -10.81
N ALA A 53 -18.62 5.40 -10.31
CA ALA A 53 -17.28 4.79 -10.25
C ALA A 53 -16.69 4.63 -11.64
N PHE A 54 -17.50 4.15 -12.59
CA PHE A 54 -17.12 3.93 -13.97
C PHE A 54 -16.78 5.24 -14.68
N SER A 55 -17.64 6.25 -14.61
CA SER A 55 -17.37 7.58 -15.19
C SER A 55 -16.08 8.18 -14.65
N LEU A 56 -15.85 8.10 -13.33
CA LEU A 56 -14.66 8.65 -12.70
C LEU A 56 -13.39 7.91 -13.13
N PHE A 57 -13.47 6.60 -13.35
CA PHE A 57 -12.36 5.80 -13.83
C PHE A 57 -12.05 6.07 -15.31
N GLN A 58 -13.08 6.21 -16.16
CA GLN A 58 -12.91 6.58 -17.56
C GLN A 58 -12.18 7.91 -17.73
N GLU A 59 -12.51 8.92 -16.91
CA GLU A 59 -11.77 10.19 -16.90
C GLU A 59 -10.27 9.99 -16.60
N SER A 60 -9.94 9.04 -15.73
CA SER A 60 -8.55 8.72 -15.41
C SER A 60 -7.83 8.06 -16.58
N LEU A 61 -8.48 7.12 -17.27
CA LEU A 61 -7.94 6.40 -18.43
C LEU A 61 -7.67 7.32 -19.63
N ILE A 62 -8.57 8.26 -19.92
CA ILE A 62 -8.49 9.14 -21.10
C ILE A 62 -7.46 10.28 -20.87
N ARG A 63 -7.19 10.61 -19.62
CA ARG A 63 -6.32 11.73 -19.28
C ARG A 63 -4.86 11.44 -19.62
N LYS A 64 -4.31 12.23 -20.54
CA LYS A 64 -2.89 12.21 -20.88
C LYS A 64 -2.06 12.72 -19.70
N THR A 65 -1.11 11.91 -19.26
CA THR A 65 -0.10 12.26 -18.25
C THR A 65 1.24 11.67 -18.68
N ASN A 66 2.34 12.34 -18.31
CA ASN A 66 3.69 11.79 -18.49
C ASN A 66 4.25 11.25 -17.16
N ASP A 67 3.41 11.18 -16.14
CA ASP A 67 3.75 10.55 -14.87
C ASP A 67 3.50 9.03 -14.97
N TYR A 68 4.58 8.26 -14.94
CA TYR A 68 4.55 6.80 -14.95
C TYR A 68 4.48 6.19 -13.54
N GLY A 69 4.58 7.02 -12.50
CA GLY A 69 4.60 6.61 -11.11
C GLY A 69 3.27 6.07 -10.59
N PHE A 70 3.32 5.36 -9.47
CA PHE A 70 2.18 4.65 -8.92
C PHE A 70 1.16 5.58 -8.23
N GLU A 71 1.65 6.61 -7.55
CA GLU A 71 0.82 7.43 -6.67
C GLU A 71 -0.12 8.37 -7.43
N ASN A 72 0.40 8.98 -8.50
CA ASN A 72 -0.28 10.01 -9.29
C ASN A 72 -0.42 9.67 -10.78
N GLY A 73 0.31 8.65 -11.24
CA GLY A 73 0.54 8.39 -12.65
C GLY A 73 -0.10 7.11 -13.18
N MET A 74 0.33 6.75 -14.40
CA MET A 74 -0.26 5.69 -15.22
C MET A 74 -0.22 4.32 -14.56
N SER A 75 0.83 3.96 -13.82
CA SER A 75 0.90 2.63 -13.21
C SER A 75 -0.10 2.43 -12.09
N GLY A 76 -0.50 3.49 -11.37
CA GLY A 76 -1.62 3.43 -10.43
C GLY A 76 -2.95 3.19 -11.14
N ILE A 77 -3.16 3.82 -12.30
CA ILE A 77 -4.35 3.62 -13.14
C ILE A 77 -4.38 2.18 -13.67
N GLY A 78 -3.27 1.70 -14.21
CA GLY A 78 -3.12 0.33 -14.71
C GLY A 78 -3.33 -0.71 -13.62
N TYR A 79 -2.84 -0.47 -12.40
CA TYR A 79 -3.11 -1.34 -11.25
C TYR A 79 -4.61 -1.44 -10.95
N VAL A 80 -5.33 -0.31 -10.94
CA VAL A 80 -6.79 -0.30 -10.75
C VAL A 80 -7.48 -1.06 -11.88
N LEU A 81 -7.09 -0.85 -13.14
CA LEU A 81 -7.68 -1.58 -14.28
C LEU A 81 -7.56 -3.09 -14.11
N ILE A 82 -6.35 -3.58 -13.80
CA ILE A 82 -6.10 -5.01 -13.54
C ILE A 82 -6.94 -5.50 -12.37
N TYR A 83 -7.03 -4.73 -11.28
CA TYR A 83 -7.86 -5.08 -10.13
C TYR A 83 -9.33 -5.24 -10.52
N LEU A 84 -9.89 -4.28 -11.25
CA LEU A 84 -11.31 -4.29 -11.63
C LEU A 84 -11.63 -5.48 -12.55
N ILE A 85 -10.76 -5.76 -13.55
CA ILE A 85 -10.92 -6.92 -14.45
C ILE A 85 -10.83 -8.23 -13.67
N THR A 86 -9.77 -8.41 -12.87
CA THR A 86 -9.52 -9.67 -12.15
C THR A 86 -10.59 -9.99 -11.11
N ASN A 87 -11.23 -8.97 -10.53
CA ASN A 87 -12.33 -9.11 -9.59
C ASN A 87 -13.72 -9.11 -10.24
N LYS A 88 -13.79 -9.12 -11.59
CA LYS A 88 -15.03 -9.10 -12.38
C LYS A 88 -15.95 -7.92 -12.04
N LEU A 89 -15.34 -6.77 -11.74
CA LEU A 89 -16.04 -5.50 -11.52
C LEU A 89 -16.27 -4.77 -12.85
N ILE A 90 -15.45 -5.06 -13.85
CA ILE A 90 -15.64 -4.63 -15.23
C ILE A 90 -15.30 -5.80 -16.17
N ASP A 91 -15.94 -5.82 -17.34
CA ASP A 91 -15.59 -6.71 -18.44
C ASP A 91 -14.82 -5.90 -19.50
N ALA A 92 -13.51 -6.11 -19.56
CA ALA A 92 -12.62 -5.36 -20.43
C ALA A 92 -11.34 -6.16 -20.73
N ASP A 93 -10.77 -5.93 -21.91
CA ASP A 93 -9.44 -6.41 -22.26
C ASP A 93 -8.38 -5.37 -21.84
N PHE A 94 -7.36 -5.82 -21.09
CA PHE A 94 -6.33 -4.94 -20.58
C PHE A 94 -5.40 -4.41 -21.68
N GLU A 95 -5.00 -5.25 -22.64
CA GLU A 95 -4.08 -4.82 -23.70
C GLU A 95 -4.77 -3.85 -24.66
N ASP A 96 -6.04 -4.08 -24.99
CA ASP A 96 -6.80 -3.17 -25.85
C ASP A 96 -6.95 -1.77 -25.24
N LEU A 97 -7.09 -1.69 -23.91
CA LEU A 97 -7.29 -0.41 -23.22
C LEU A 97 -6.00 0.26 -22.74
N PHE A 98 -4.95 -0.51 -22.45
CA PHE A 98 -3.79 -0.02 -21.69
C PHE A 98 -2.43 -0.56 -22.19
N GLY A 99 -2.38 -1.28 -23.30
CA GLY A 99 -1.15 -1.89 -23.83
C GLY A 99 -0.06 -0.86 -24.17
N ASP A 100 -0.43 0.26 -24.79
CA ASP A 100 0.52 1.33 -25.14
C ASP A 100 1.12 2.00 -23.89
N GLN A 101 0.27 2.30 -22.89
CA GLN A 101 0.68 2.87 -21.61
C GLN A 101 1.54 1.87 -20.83
N ARG A 102 1.20 0.58 -20.84
CA ARG A 102 2.01 -0.50 -20.25
C ARG A 102 3.42 -0.49 -20.85
N GLU A 103 3.55 -0.49 -22.17
CA GLU A 103 4.85 -0.50 -22.83
C GLU A 103 5.66 0.76 -22.51
N ALA A 104 5.01 1.93 -22.44
CA ALA A 104 5.66 3.18 -22.04
C ALA A 104 6.18 3.14 -20.59
N ILE A 105 5.40 2.58 -19.66
CA ILE A 105 5.82 2.37 -18.27
C ILE A 105 7.04 1.45 -18.21
N ILE A 106 7.00 0.30 -18.89
CA ILE A 106 8.10 -0.68 -18.87
C ILE A 106 9.39 -0.06 -19.40
N LYS A 107 9.33 0.61 -20.55
CA LYS A 107 10.50 1.33 -21.12
C LYS A 107 11.04 2.41 -20.19
N HIS A 108 10.18 3.10 -19.45
CA HIS A 108 10.61 4.13 -18.50
C HIS A 108 11.46 3.56 -17.36
N PHE A 109 11.11 2.37 -16.86
CA PHE A 109 11.76 1.76 -15.70
C PHE A 109 12.83 0.72 -16.04
N GLU A 110 12.99 0.33 -17.30
CA GLU A 110 13.94 -0.71 -17.75
C GLU A 110 15.39 -0.44 -17.29
N ASN A 111 15.78 0.83 -17.21
CA ASN A 111 17.12 1.28 -16.80
C ASN A 111 17.12 2.03 -15.44
N ILE A 112 16.16 1.73 -14.56
CA ILE A 112 16.00 2.43 -13.26
C ILE A 112 17.23 2.31 -12.36
N ASP A 113 18.03 1.25 -12.50
CA ASP A 113 19.30 1.04 -11.80
C ASP A 113 20.35 2.14 -12.07
N LYS A 114 20.24 2.82 -13.22
CA LYS A 114 21.11 3.95 -13.58
C LYS A 114 20.63 5.29 -12.99
N GLN A 115 19.52 5.30 -12.25
CA GLN A 115 18.91 6.50 -11.69
C GLN A 115 18.56 6.32 -10.19
N PRO A 116 19.57 6.28 -9.29
CA PRO A 116 19.37 5.96 -7.87
C PRO A 116 18.32 6.85 -7.16
N ASP A 117 18.35 8.15 -7.44
CA ASP A 117 17.42 9.12 -6.84
C ASP A 117 15.95 8.80 -7.19
N LYS A 118 15.71 8.33 -8.43
CA LYS A 118 14.38 7.96 -8.90
C LYS A 118 13.95 6.59 -8.42
N LEU A 119 14.89 5.65 -8.28
CA LEU A 119 14.62 4.29 -7.80
C LEU A 119 13.96 4.33 -6.42
N LEU A 120 14.53 5.09 -5.49
CA LEU A 120 14.04 5.17 -4.11
C LEU A 120 12.65 5.81 -3.98
N VAL A 121 12.26 6.69 -4.90
CA VAL A 121 10.92 7.30 -4.88
C VAL A 121 9.89 6.50 -5.69
N SER A 122 10.35 5.65 -6.60
CA SER A 122 9.47 4.94 -7.54
C SER A 122 9.12 3.52 -7.12
N TYR A 123 9.59 3.03 -5.96
CA TYR A 123 9.47 1.61 -5.59
C TYR A 123 8.04 1.06 -5.63
N LYS A 124 7.02 1.91 -5.41
CA LYS A 124 5.61 1.52 -5.41
C LYS A 124 5.13 0.99 -6.78
N ILE A 125 5.88 1.25 -7.85
CA ILE A 125 5.66 0.66 -9.17
C ILE A 125 5.61 -0.88 -9.13
N ILE A 126 6.29 -1.49 -8.16
CA ILE A 126 6.29 -2.94 -7.93
C ILE A 126 4.86 -3.48 -7.77
N TYR A 127 3.95 -2.74 -7.13
CA TYR A 127 2.55 -3.19 -6.99
C TYR A 127 1.89 -3.43 -8.34
N PHE A 128 2.08 -2.51 -9.29
CA PHE A 128 1.57 -2.63 -10.66
C PHE A 128 2.27 -3.75 -11.43
N LEU A 129 3.61 -3.73 -11.44
CA LEU A 129 4.42 -4.69 -12.20
C LEU A 129 4.16 -6.14 -11.76
N PHE A 130 3.99 -6.37 -10.46
CA PHE A 130 3.71 -7.70 -9.94
C PHE A 130 2.33 -8.21 -10.37
N VAL A 131 1.27 -7.41 -10.29
CA VAL A 131 -0.07 -7.85 -10.72
C VAL A 131 -0.15 -8.01 -12.24
N LEU A 132 0.58 -7.18 -12.99
CA LEU A 132 0.70 -7.30 -14.43
C LEU A 132 1.38 -8.61 -14.84
N ASP A 133 2.49 -8.99 -14.19
CA ASP A 133 3.15 -10.28 -14.42
C ASP A 133 2.20 -11.46 -14.17
N LYS A 134 1.36 -11.38 -13.12
CA LYS A 134 0.35 -12.40 -12.85
C LYS A 134 -0.73 -12.50 -13.92
N LEU A 135 -1.09 -11.38 -14.56
CA LEU A 135 -2.10 -11.33 -15.61
C LEU A 135 -1.56 -11.90 -16.93
N GLN A 136 -0.31 -11.59 -17.30
CA GLN A 136 0.18 -11.80 -18.67
C GLN A 136 1.44 -12.67 -18.83
N LYS A 137 2.14 -13.08 -17.75
CA LYS A 137 3.27 -14.05 -17.71
C LYS A 137 4.17 -14.17 -18.97
N GLN A 138 4.60 -13.06 -19.58
CA GLN A 138 5.33 -13.11 -20.86
C GLN A 138 6.43 -12.04 -21.03
N ASP A 139 6.68 -11.17 -20.04
CA ASP A 139 7.67 -10.09 -20.18
C ASP A 139 8.78 -10.16 -19.13
N GLU A 140 9.94 -10.71 -19.51
CA GLU A 140 11.11 -10.84 -18.64
C GLU A 140 11.63 -9.48 -18.13
N ARG A 141 11.33 -8.38 -18.83
CA ARG A 141 11.72 -7.03 -18.39
C ARG A 141 11.05 -6.67 -17.07
N ILE A 142 9.81 -7.12 -16.85
CA ILE A 142 9.06 -6.85 -15.61
C ILE A 142 9.82 -7.40 -14.40
N TYR A 143 10.24 -8.67 -14.47
CA TYR A 143 11.01 -9.30 -13.40
C TYR A 143 12.33 -8.56 -13.16
N SER A 144 13.05 -8.21 -14.24
CA SER A 144 14.32 -7.47 -14.13
C SER A 144 14.14 -6.10 -13.44
N ILE A 145 13.08 -5.36 -13.77
CA ILE A 145 12.78 -4.07 -13.14
C ILE A 145 12.50 -4.24 -11.65
N ILE A 146 11.65 -5.21 -11.28
CA ILE A 146 11.31 -5.50 -9.88
C ILE A 146 12.58 -5.84 -9.09
N GLU A 147 13.44 -6.72 -9.63
CA GLU A 147 14.70 -7.12 -9.01
C GLU A 147 15.62 -5.91 -8.77
N LYS A 148 15.84 -5.07 -9.80
CA LYS A 148 16.66 -3.86 -9.69
C LYS A 148 16.17 -2.91 -8.59
N ILE A 149 14.86 -2.72 -8.47
CA ILE A 149 14.27 -1.87 -7.43
C ILE A 149 14.51 -2.47 -6.04
N PHE A 150 14.29 -3.77 -5.85
CA PHE A 150 14.58 -4.43 -4.57
C PHE A 150 16.07 -4.32 -4.20
N GLN A 151 16.98 -4.60 -5.13
CA GLN A 151 18.42 -4.46 -4.90
C GLN A 151 18.81 -3.02 -4.50
N GLY A 152 18.24 -2.00 -5.16
CA GLY A 152 18.48 -0.61 -4.82
C GLY A 152 17.95 -0.22 -3.43
N LEU A 153 16.74 -0.67 -3.08
CA LEU A 153 16.18 -0.48 -1.73
C LEU A 153 17.05 -1.16 -0.66
N GLU A 154 17.50 -2.39 -0.93
CA GLU A 154 18.31 -3.17 0.00
C GLU A 154 19.68 -2.55 0.23
N LEU A 155 20.32 -2.04 -0.83
CA LEU A 155 21.58 -1.31 -0.74
C LEU A 155 21.40 -0.05 0.09
N TYR A 156 20.38 0.76 -0.20
CA TYR A 156 20.07 1.95 0.58
C TYR A 156 19.89 1.63 2.06
N LEU A 157 19.00 0.68 2.39
CA LEU A 157 18.69 0.31 3.77
C LEU A 157 19.91 -0.27 4.50
N SER A 158 20.73 -1.07 3.81
CA SER A 158 21.96 -1.64 4.39
C SER A 158 22.96 -0.56 4.77
N LEU A 159 23.16 0.45 3.91
CA LEU A 159 23.99 1.62 4.22
C LEU A 159 23.42 2.40 5.41
N GLN A 160 22.10 2.64 5.43
CA GLN A 160 21.47 3.36 6.55
C GLN A 160 21.60 2.62 7.88
N PHE A 161 21.49 1.30 7.89
CA PHE A 161 21.66 0.50 9.10
C PHE A 161 23.12 0.40 9.54
N PHE A 162 24.06 0.36 8.60
CA PHE A 162 25.50 0.41 8.90
C PHE A 162 25.86 1.73 9.60
N ASP A 163 25.40 2.86 9.07
CA ASP A 163 25.68 4.20 9.62
C ASP A 163 24.81 4.57 10.84
N TRP A 164 23.92 3.69 11.31
CA TRP A 164 22.92 4.01 12.33
C TRP A 164 23.50 4.56 13.65
N LYS A 165 24.72 4.12 13.98
CA LYS A 165 25.46 4.51 15.19
C LYS A 165 26.37 5.72 14.98
N ASN A 166 26.51 6.21 13.75
CA ASN A 166 27.35 7.35 13.44
C ASN A 166 26.78 8.61 14.12
N ILE A 167 27.62 9.32 14.88
CA ILE A 167 27.22 10.56 15.56
C ILE A 167 26.90 11.69 14.58
N TYR A 168 27.40 11.58 13.34
CA TYR A 168 27.12 12.51 12.24
C TYR A 168 26.02 12.01 11.30
N TYR A 169 25.17 11.09 11.76
CA TYR A 169 24.07 10.57 10.96
C TYR A 169 23.07 11.69 10.59
N ILE A 170 22.97 11.99 9.30
CA ILE A 170 22.18 13.12 8.79
C ILE A 170 20.74 12.76 8.39
N ASN A 171 20.47 11.47 8.13
CA ASN A 171 19.16 11.04 7.64
C ASN A 171 18.15 10.91 8.78
N SER A 172 16.86 11.06 8.45
CA SER A 172 15.79 10.80 9.41
C SER A 172 15.69 9.30 9.70
N LYS A 173 15.99 8.88 10.93
CA LYS A 173 15.84 7.49 11.38
C LYS A 173 14.40 7.00 11.22
N ASP A 174 13.42 7.85 11.48
CA ASP A 174 12.02 7.52 11.29
C ASP A 174 11.69 7.26 9.82
N TYR A 175 12.21 8.08 8.91
CA TYR A 175 12.05 7.87 7.46
C TYR A 175 12.67 6.54 7.02
N VAL A 176 13.87 6.22 7.48
CA VAL A 176 14.53 4.93 7.15
C VAL A 176 13.72 3.75 7.64
N LEU A 177 13.15 3.82 8.85
CA LEU A 177 12.31 2.74 9.38
C LEU A 177 10.98 2.62 8.62
N GLN A 178 10.40 3.73 8.16
CA GLN A 178 9.23 3.71 7.28
C GLN A 178 9.56 3.08 5.92
N MET A 179 10.73 3.38 5.35
CA MET A 179 11.22 2.75 4.12
C MET A 179 11.45 1.25 4.30
N TYR A 180 12.01 0.83 5.45
CA TYR A 180 12.16 -0.59 5.76
C TYR A 180 10.80 -1.29 5.90
N GLU A 181 9.82 -0.64 6.52
CA GLU A 181 8.46 -1.19 6.60
C GLU A 181 7.80 -1.32 5.21
N ALA A 182 7.96 -0.32 4.34
CA ALA A 182 7.48 -0.38 2.97
C ALA A 182 8.16 -1.51 2.17
N TYR A 183 9.48 -1.69 2.35
CA TYR A 183 10.22 -2.80 1.78
C TYR A 183 9.66 -4.17 2.24
N LEU A 184 9.46 -4.37 3.55
CA LEU A 184 8.89 -5.62 4.07
C LEU A 184 7.48 -5.89 3.51
N LYS A 185 6.63 -4.85 3.41
CA LYS A 185 5.31 -4.95 2.78
C LYS A 185 5.39 -5.45 1.34
N LEU A 186 6.34 -4.93 0.55
CA LEU A 186 6.51 -5.33 -0.86
C LEU A 186 7.06 -6.76 -0.99
N VAL A 187 8.03 -7.12 -0.15
CA VAL A 187 8.56 -8.51 -0.12
C VAL A 187 7.42 -9.49 0.18
N ASP A 188 6.57 -9.16 1.17
CA ASP A 188 5.42 -9.99 1.53
C ASP A 188 4.34 -10.03 0.43
N PHE A 189 3.99 -8.86 -0.12
CA PHE A 189 2.98 -8.70 -1.17
C PHE A 189 3.34 -9.49 -2.44
N CYS A 190 4.59 -9.38 -2.90
CA CYS A 190 5.06 -10.05 -4.09
C CYS A 190 5.49 -11.52 -3.84
N ASN A 191 5.56 -11.95 -2.57
CA ASN A 191 6.24 -13.18 -2.16
C ASN A 191 7.65 -13.26 -2.79
N TYR A 192 8.38 -12.14 -2.76
CA TYR A 192 9.71 -12.03 -3.36
C TYR A 192 10.67 -13.00 -2.68
N LYS A 193 11.41 -13.80 -3.45
CA LYS A 193 12.25 -14.90 -2.92
C LYS A 193 13.72 -14.53 -2.72
N TYR A 194 14.17 -13.46 -3.35
CA TYR A 194 15.59 -13.07 -3.41
C TYR A 194 15.90 -11.87 -2.50
N PHE A 195 15.14 -11.69 -1.43
CA PHE A 195 15.39 -10.59 -0.49
C PHE A 195 16.72 -10.78 0.27
N SER A 196 17.37 -9.68 0.61
CA SER A 196 18.64 -9.70 1.36
C SER A 196 18.47 -10.17 2.81
N LYS A 197 18.92 -11.39 3.09
CA LYS A 197 19.01 -11.91 4.47
C LYS A 197 19.95 -11.04 5.34
N SER A 198 21.06 -10.58 4.77
CA SER A 198 22.02 -9.72 5.49
C SER A 198 21.38 -8.41 5.94
N LEU A 199 20.44 -7.84 5.16
CA LEU A 199 19.69 -6.66 5.57
C LEU A 199 18.81 -6.95 6.80
N MET A 200 18.14 -8.11 6.81
CA MET A 200 17.34 -8.54 7.96
C MET A 200 18.20 -8.77 9.21
N ASP A 201 19.37 -9.40 9.06
CA ASP A 201 20.32 -9.61 10.16
C ASP A 201 20.84 -8.27 10.72
N SER A 202 21.12 -7.28 9.87
CA SER A 202 21.47 -5.92 10.28
C SER A 202 20.35 -5.25 11.08
N TYR A 203 19.10 -5.36 10.63
CA TYR A 203 17.95 -4.85 11.36
C TYR A 203 17.82 -5.50 12.75
N VAL A 204 17.92 -6.83 12.82
CA VAL A 204 17.88 -7.62 14.06
C VAL A 204 18.99 -7.19 15.02
N THR A 205 20.19 -6.94 14.51
CA THR A 205 21.32 -6.47 15.32
C THR A 205 21.02 -5.12 15.95
N LEU A 206 20.53 -4.16 15.16
CA LEU A 206 20.13 -2.85 15.68
C LEU A 206 19.02 -2.94 16.72
N TYR A 207 18.04 -3.83 16.51
CA TYR A 207 16.98 -4.09 17.50
C TYR A 207 17.56 -4.68 18.80
N SER A 208 18.37 -5.72 18.70
CA SER A 208 18.93 -6.46 19.85
C SER A 208 19.83 -5.58 20.72
N GLU A 209 20.47 -4.57 20.12
CA GLU A 209 21.26 -3.55 20.81
C GLU A 209 20.43 -2.39 21.39
N GLY A 210 19.10 -2.46 21.30
CA GLY A 210 18.19 -1.41 21.80
C GLY A 210 18.23 -0.11 20.98
N ARG A 211 18.65 -0.16 19.71
CA ARG A 211 18.74 1.03 18.84
C ARG A 211 17.45 1.34 18.08
N ILE A 212 16.51 0.40 18.05
CA ILE A 212 15.24 0.50 17.34
C ILE A 212 14.12 0.03 18.27
N ALA A 213 13.02 0.77 18.32
CA ALA A 213 11.84 0.39 19.10
C ALA A 213 11.02 -0.71 18.40
N SER A 214 10.38 -1.56 19.21
CA SER A 214 9.41 -2.55 18.74
C SER A 214 8.26 -1.89 17.97
N SER A 215 7.81 -2.56 16.91
CA SER A 215 6.70 -2.14 16.06
C SER A 215 5.92 -3.37 15.61
N LEU A 216 4.60 -3.32 15.79
CA LEU A 216 3.69 -4.40 15.42
C LEU A 216 3.75 -4.67 13.92
N VAL A 217 3.78 -3.63 13.10
CA VAL A 217 3.77 -3.76 11.63
C VAL A 217 5.01 -4.49 11.14
N ARG A 218 6.20 -4.06 11.59
CA ARG A 218 7.47 -4.72 11.22
C ARG A 218 7.52 -6.17 11.74
N GLY A 219 7.04 -6.41 12.96
CA GLY A 219 6.94 -7.76 13.52
C GLY A 219 6.04 -8.69 12.72
N TYR A 220 4.87 -8.20 12.30
CA TYR A 220 3.92 -8.95 11.48
C TYR A 220 4.49 -9.33 10.11
N TYR A 221 5.06 -8.36 9.37
CA TYR A 221 5.61 -8.66 8.05
C TYR A 221 6.88 -9.53 8.13
N LEU A 222 7.75 -9.32 9.13
CA LEU A 222 8.87 -10.24 9.38
C LEU A 222 8.38 -11.65 9.66
N HIS A 223 7.37 -11.83 10.53
CA HIS A 223 6.77 -13.13 10.79
C HIS A 223 6.28 -13.80 9.50
N SER A 224 5.53 -13.06 8.69
CA SER A 224 4.97 -13.57 7.43
C SER A 224 6.08 -14.01 6.46
N ILE A 225 7.10 -13.17 6.26
CA ILE A 225 8.21 -13.46 5.35
C ILE A 225 9.03 -14.67 5.83
N ILE A 226 9.41 -14.70 7.10
CA ILE A 226 10.20 -15.80 7.68
C ILE A 226 9.45 -17.13 7.59
N THR A 227 8.14 -17.12 7.89
CA THR A 227 7.29 -18.32 7.82
C THR A 227 7.14 -18.82 6.38
N LYS A 228 6.81 -17.93 5.43
CA LYS A 228 6.64 -18.29 3.99
C LYS A 228 7.92 -18.82 3.34
N ASN A 229 9.08 -18.57 3.92
CA ASN A 229 10.38 -18.98 3.40
C ASN A 229 11.10 -20.02 4.27
N ASN A 230 10.43 -20.58 5.28
CA ASN A 230 10.98 -21.60 6.19
C ASN A 230 12.33 -21.21 6.80
N MET A 231 12.50 -19.92 7.13
CA MET A 231 13.75 -19.42 7.69
C MET A 231 13.83 -19.70 9.19
N VAL A 232 15.04 -19.99 9.67
CA VAL A 232 15.34 -20.21 11.09
C VAL A 232 16.14 -19.03 11.63
N GLY A 233 15.97 -18.72 12.92
CA GLY A 233 16.38 -17.46 13.53
C GLY A 233 15.19 -16.50 13.61
N PHE A 234 15.35 -15.30 14.18
CA PHE A 234 14.31 -14.24 14.23
C PHE A 234 13.13 -14.42 15.21
N ASN A 235 12.83 -15.64 15.69
CA ASN A 235 11.65 -15.90 16.53
C ASN A 235 11.52 -14.97 17.76
N ASP A 236 12.61 -14.74 18.49
CA ASP A 236 12.59 -13.87 19.67
C ASP A 236 12.31 -12.41 19.29
N VAL A 237 12.99 -11.90 18.25
CA VAL A 237 12.79 -10.53 17.75
C VAL A 237 11.37 -10.34 17.23
N ILE A 238 10.83 -11.29 16.48
CA ILE A 238 9.46 -11.25 15.96
C ILE A 238 8.45 -11.22 17.12
N ARG A 239 8.61 -12.13 18.09
CA ARG A 239 7.75 -12.19 19.28
C ARG A 239 7.78 -10.87 20.04
N ASP A 240 8.96 -10.30 20.24
CA ASP A 240 9.12 -9.07 21.00
C ASP A 240 8.58 -7.86 20.23
N HIS A 241 8.77 -7.81 18.91
CA HIS A 241 8.15 -6.82 18.04
C HIS A 241 6.62 -6.84 18.10
N ILE A 242 6.01 -8.02 18.05
CA ILE A 242 4.56 -8.16 18.15
C ILE A 242 4.09 -7.75 19.55
N ARG A 243 4.66 -8.35 20.61
CA ARG A 243 4.23 -8.15 21.99
C ARG A 243 4.42 -6.71 22.48
N TYR A 244 5.59 -6.12 22.26
CA TYR A 244 5.87 -4.76 22.72
C TYR A 244 5.40 -3.72 21.71
N GLY A 245 5.41 -4.03 20.41
CA GLY A 245 4.87 -3.15 19.40
C GLY A 245 3.37 -2.89 19.58
N GLN A 246 2.60 -3.89 20.03
CA GLN A 246 1.21 -3.70 20.44
C GLN A 246 1.07 -2.68 21.58
N LYS A 247 1.90 -2.80 22.61
CA LYS A 247 1.88 -1.89 23.77
C LYS A 247 2.26 -0.46 23.41
N ASN A 248 3.02 -0.28 22.33
CA ASN A 248 3.41 1.04 21.83
C ASN A 248 2.31 1.72 21.00
N ILE A 249 1.20 1.03 20.70
CA ILE A 249 0.09 1.61 19.93
C ILE A 249 -0.81 2.42 20.86
N ASN A 250 -0.98 3.70 20.54
CA ASN A 250 -1.99 4.55 21.14
C ASN A 250 -3.06 4.91 20.08
N PRO A 251 -4.22 4.24 20.06
CA PRO A 251 -5.26 4.46 19.06
C PRO A 251 -5.77 5.91 18.97
N ALA A 252 -5.70 6.67 20.06
CA ALA A 252 -6.22 8.04 20.11
C ALA A 252 -5.43 9.04 19.23
N ILE A 253 -4.16 8.76 18.94
CA ILE A 253 -3.28 9.65 18.17
C ILE A 253 -3.00 9.16 16.75
N LEU A 254 -3.55 8.00 16.36
CA LEU A 254 -3.35 7.44 15.04
C LEU A 254 -4.24 8.11 14.01
N PHE A 255 -3.66 8.37 12.83
CA PHE A 255 -4.41 8.79 11.66
C PHE A 255 -5.23 7.63 11.06
N LEU A 256 -6.21 8.00 10.23
CA LEU A 256 -7.17 7.08 9.62
C LEU A 256 -6.47 5.93 8.88
N ASP A 257 -5.47 6.22 8.05
CA ASP A 257 -4.70 5.21 7.30
C ASP A 257 -3.97 4.23 8.22
N GLN A 258 -3.41 4.73 9.32
CA GLN A 258 -2.68 3.90 10.28
C GLN A 258 -3.63 2.96 11.00
N LYS A 259 -4.81 3.46 11.39
CA LYS A 259 -5.85 2.63 12.00
C LYS A 259 -6.36 1.56 11.04
N ILE A 260 -6.62 1.90 9.77
CA ILE A 260 -7.04 0.94 8.74
C ILE A 260 -5.98 -0.14 8.58
N ASN A 261 -4.71 0.24 8.40
CA ASN A 261 -3.61 -0.71 8.20
C ASN A 261 -3.42 -1.65 9.40
N LEU A 262 -3.46 -1.12 10.62
CA LEU A 262 -3.35 -1.94 11.83
C LEU A 262 -4.55 -2.87 12.00
N THR A 263 -5.75 -2.43 11.68
CA THR A 263 -6.95 -3.28 11.72
C THR A 263 -6.82 -4.43 10.72
N GLY A 264 -6.40 -4.14 9.49
CA GLY A 264 -6.13 -5.17 8.48
C GLY A 264 -5.04 -6.15 8.93
N ILE A 265 -3.99 -5.69 9.61
CA ILE A 265 -2.95 -6.57 10.18
C ILE A 265 -3.53 -7.47 11.28
N ILE A 266 -4.30 -6.92 12.21
CA ILE A 266 -4.90 -7.68 13.32
C ILE A 266 -5.87 -8.74 12.78
N GLU A 267 -6.73 -8.37 11.83
CA GLU A 267 -7.69 -9.31 11.21
C GLU A 267 -6.97 -10.42 10.43
N ASN A 268 -5.96 -10.08 9.61
CA ASN A 268 -5.17 -11.09 8.90
C ASN A 268 -4.35 -11.99 9.84
N ALA A 269 -3.86 -11.45 10.96
CA ALA A 269 -3.15 -12.23 11.96
C ALA A 269 -4.04 -13.27 12.64
N ASP A 270 -5.28 -12.90 12.98
CA ASP A 270 -6.30 -13.81 13.51
C ASP A 270 -6.55 -14.98 12.53
N GLU A 271 -6.71 -14.68 11.23
CA GLU A 271 -6.88 -15.70 10.18
C GLU A 271 -5.67 -16.64 10.07
N ASN A 272 -4.46 -16.09 10.19
CA ASN A 272 -3.19 -16.83 10.10
C ASN A 272 -2.71 -17.40 11.46
N ARG A 273 -3.56 -17.36 12.50
CA ARG A 273 -3.27 -17.85 13.86
C ARG A 273 -2.03 -17.23 14.51
N VAL A 274 -1.66 -16.02 14.10
CA VAL A 274 -0.61 -15.23 14.75
C VAL A 274 -1.23 -14.58 15.98
N LYS A 275 -0.70 -14.88 17.18
CA LYS A 275 -1.27 -14.38 18.43
C LYS A 275 -1.07 -12.87 18.56
N ILE A 276 -2.08 -12.10 18.15
CA ILE A 276 -2.16 -10.66 18.32
C ILE A 276 -3.33 -10.34 19.25
N GLN A 277 -3.12 -9.52 20.28
CA GLN A 277 -4.22 -9.09 21.13
C GLN A 277 -5.09 -8.11 20.36
N ARG A 278 -6.42 -8.21 20.49
CA ARG A 278 -7.35 -7.26 19.88
C ARG A 278 -7.09 -5.87 20.45
N ILE A 279 -6.88 -4.92 19.54
CA ILE A 279 -6.81 -3.50 19.84
C ILE A 279 -8.01 -2.86 19.16
N GLU A 280 -8.87 -2.21 19.94
CA GLU A 280 -10.00 -1.48 19.40
C GLU A 280 -9.48 -0.23 18.69
N MET A 281 -9.69 -0.19 17.39
CA MET A 281 -9.46 1.00 16.57
C MET A 281 -10.84 1.62 16.41
N ASP A 282 -11.06 2.81 16.95
CA ASP A 282 -12.31 3.58 16.82
C ASP A 282 -12.58 3.97 15.35
N LEU A 283 -12.80 2.99 14.49
CA LEU A 283 -12.94 3.10 13.04
C LEU A 283 -14.39 3.07 12.62
N PHE A 284 -15.30 2.54 13.44
CA PHE A 284 -16.72 2.42 13.11
C PHE A 284 -17.54 3.54 13.77
N GLU A 285 -17.03 4.76 13.71
CA GLU A 285 -17.71 5.97 14.17
C GLU A 285 -18.85 6.33 13.21
N GLU A 286 -20.04 6.64 13.73
CA GLU A 286 -21.19 7.03 12.89
C GLU A 286 -21.08 8.47 12.37
N SER A 287 -20.20 9.28 12.96
CA SER A 287 -20.03 10.68 12.58
C SER A 287 -18.99 10.84 11.47
N LEU A 288 -19.45 11.22 10.27
CA LEU A 288 -18.58 11.61 9.16
C LEU A 288 -17.54 12.68 9.58
N GLU A 289 -17.95 13.67 10.38
CA GLU A 289 -17.03 14.71 10.86
C GLU A 289 -15.92 14.18 11.78
N ARG A 290 -16.18 13.14 12.57
CA ARG A 290 -15.14 12.48 13.36
C ARG A 290 -14.16 11.74 12.46
N ILE A 291 -14.65 10.96 11.51
CA ILE A 291 -13.80 10.23 10.55
C ILE A 291 -12.93 11.22 9.75
N LYS A 292 -13.52 12.34 9.31
CA LYS A 292 -12.80 13.40 8.58
C LYS A 292 -11.63 13.98 9.38
N ARG A 293 -11.78 14.15 10.70
CA ARG A 293 -10.71 14.66 11.59
C ARG A 293 -9.56 13.68 11.79
N MET A 294 -9.78 12.40 11.52
CA MET A 294 -8.74 11.36 11.62
C MET A 294 -7.85 11.32 10.37
N VAL A 295 -8.28 11.92 9.26
CA VAL A 295 -7.45 12.06 8.05
C VAL A 295 -6.26 12.98 8.34
N ARG A 296 -5.09 12.65 7.78
CA ARG A 296 -3.87 13.43 7.96
C ARG A 296 -4.05 14.89 7.50
N PRO A 297 -3.43 15.87 8.18
CA PRO A 297 -3.40 17.23 7.66
C PRO A 297 -2.63 17.29 6.32
N ASN A 298 -2.98 18.26 5.46
CA ASN A 298 -2.30 18.54 4.20
C ASN A 298 -2.27 17.38 3.18
N CYS A 299 -3.24 16.47 3.22
CA CYS A 299 -3.42 15.44 2.19
C CYS A 299 -4.75 15.59 1.45
N ILE A 300 -4.90 14.88 0.32
CA ILE A 300 -6.16 14.85 -0.42
C ILE A 300 -7.18 14.07 0.41
N HIS A 301 -8.11 14.81 1.00
CA HIS A 301 -9.02 14.31 2.03
C HIS A 301 -9.89 13.13 1.55
N VAL A 302 -10.35 13.20 0.29
CA VAL A 302 -11.13 12.13 -0.35
C VAL A 302 -10.28 11.07 -1.05
N GLY A 303 -8.96 11.22 -1.05
CA GLY A 303 -8.03 10.34 -1.77
C GLY A 303 -7.92 8.94 -1.17
N TYR A 304 -7.27 8.04 -1.89
CA TYR A 304 -7.05 6.67 -1.47
C TYR A 304 -5.93 6.55 -0.43
N GLN A 305 -4.78 7.21 -0.61
CA GLN A 305 -3.59 6.93 0.22
C GLN A 305 -3.86 7.06 1.73
N TYR A 306 -4.42 8.21 2.12
CA TYR A 306 -4.64 8.59 3.52
C TYR A 306 -6.09 8.97 3.84
N GLY A 307 -6.94 9.02 2.82
CA GLY A 307 -8.23 9.68 2.87
C GLY A 307 -9.43 8.74 2.96
N LEU A 308 -10.60 9.34 2.73
CA LEU A 308 -11.89 8.68 2.91
C LEU A 308 -12.16 7.57 1.89
N ALA A 309 -11.58 7.61 0.68
CA ALA A 309 -11.80 6.55 -0.30
C ALA A 309 -11.24 5.20 0.18
N ARG A 310 -10.04 5.18 0.78
CA ARG A 310 -9.49 3.92 1.34
C ARG A 310 -10.29 3.42 2.54
N TYR A 311 -10.76 4.34 3.37
CA TYR A 311 -11.66 3.97 4.46
C TYR A 311 -12.97 3.37 3.95
N LEU A 312 -13.58 3.99 2.93
CA LEU A 312 -14.80 3.49 2.29
C LEU A 312 -14.58 2.09 1.70
N GLY A 313 -13.50 1.90 0.92
CA GLY A 313 -13.15 0.60 0.35
C GLY A 313 -12.93 -0.47 1.42
N PHE A 314 -12.25 -0.13 2.52
CA PHE A 314 -12.06 -1.03 3.67
C PHE A 314 -13.38 -1.40 4.36
N CYS A 315 -14.32 -0.46 4.47
CA CYS A 315 -15.65 -0.73 5.03
C CYS A 315 -16.48 -1.65 4.13
N ALA A 316 -16.38 -1.47 2.81
CA ALA A 316 -17.12 -2.25 1.82
C ALA A 316 -16.55 -3.68 1.65
N ASN A 317 -15.22 -3.82 1.72
CA ASN A 317 -14.53 -5.08 1.51
C ASN A 317 -13.32 -5.20 2.46
N LYS A 318 -13.37 -6.15 3.39
CA LYS A 318 -12.23 -6.38 4.32
C LYS A 318 -10.95 -6.85 3.63
N LYS A 319 -11.06 -7.41 2.42
CA LYS A 319 -9.93 -7.81 1.57
C LYS A 319 -9.52 -6.71 0.59
N PHE A 320 -10.06 -5.50 0.73
CA PHE A 320 -9.68 -4.36 -0.08
C PHE A 320 -8.16 -4.15 -0.04
N PRO A 321 -7.51 -3.84 -1.18
CA PRO A 321 -6.07 -3.63 -1.19
C PRO A 321 -5.66 -2.57 -0.17
N LEU A 322 -4.74 -2.91 0.74
CA LEU A 322 -4.16 -1.99 1.71
C LEU A 322 -2.71 -1.70 1.33
N LEU A 323 -2.54 -0.93 0.25
CA LEU A 323 -1.25 -0.62 -0.36
C LEU A 323 -0.52 0.54 0.33
#